data_AF-A0A954MFK9-F1
#
_entry.id   AF-A0A954MFK9-F1
#
_cell.length_a   1.000
_cell.length_b   1.000
_cell.length_c   1.000
_cell.angle_alpha   90.00
_cell.angle_beta   90.00
_cell.angle_gamma   90.00
#
_symmetry.space_group_name_H-M   'P 1'
#
loop_
_entity.id
_entity.type
_entity.pdbx_description
1 polymer ?
#
loop_
_entity_poly.entity_id
_entity_poly.type
_entity_poly.pdbx_seq_one_letter_code
_entity_poly.pdbx_strand_id
1 'polypeptide(L)'
;MSEEPKNQIRQLSRVHRRVLGALMEKAFTTPEQYPLTLKAAVSACNQKSNRDPVVNYTESQVQDALDAMRQDLLVAEVFPDSGRTARYRHYMRHKFDFSEVQFAIIAELLLRGKQQPGELRTRASRMVRIDSQEQLREALADLQEKGFIQTSGPLERRGVEVDHTFYLPSEGMTLATSMASTDDDAPDGESESDIAPVAVGSHRAETSPPA
;
A
#
# COMPACT_ATOMS: atom_id res chain seq x y z
N MET A 1 26.64 10.94 22.70
CA MET A 1 26.33 9.85 21.75
C MET A 1 25.70 10.52 20.55
N SER A 2 26.45 10.71 19.48
CA SER A 2 25.91 11.35 18.27
C SER A 2 24.88 10.40 17.68
N GLU A 3 23.61 10.81 17.62
CA GLU A 3 22.62 10.08 16.83
C GLU A 3 23.09 10.12 15.38
N GLU A 4 23.57 8.99 14.87
CA GLU A 4 23.80 8.85 13.43
C GLU A 4 22.47 9.16 12.75
N PRO A 5 22.43 10.05 11.74
CA PRO A 5 21.20 10.32 11.02
C PRO A 5 20.67 9.00 10.50
N LYS A 6 19.44 8.63 10.89
CA LYS A 6 18.75 7.42 10.44
C LYS A 6 18.88 7.37 8.91
N ASN A 7 19.77 6.50 8.41
CA ASN A 7 20.13 6.45 7.01
C ASN A 7 18.86 6.20 6.18
N GLN A 8 18.41 7.21 5.43
CA GLN A 8 17.16 7.15 4.68
C GLN A 8 17.41 6.44 3.34
N ILE A 9 17.56 5.12 3.36
CA ILE A 9 17.58 4.35 2.12
C ILE A 9 16.26 4.60 1.38
N ARG A 10 16.34 5.11 0.15
CA ARG A 10 15.17 5.43 -0.69
C ARG A 10 15.04 4.52 -1.91
N GLN A 11 16.00 3.66 -2.17
CA GLN A 11 16.07 2.90 -3.42
C GLN A 11 16.53 1.48 -3.14
N LEU A 12 15.77 0.51 -3.62
CA LEU A 12 16.04 -0.91 -3.46
C LEU A 12 15.74 -1.63 -4.77
N SER A 13 16.67 -2.49 -5.20
CA SER A 13 16.43 -3.38 -6.33
C SER A 13 15.23 -4.29 -6.06
N ARG A 14 14.63 -4.85 -7.12
CA ARG A 14 13.49 -5.77 -6.98
C ARG A 14 13.79 -6.95 -6.04
N VAL A 15 15.00 -7.52 -6.13
CA VAL A 15 15.43 -8.63 -5.26
C VAL A 15 15.55 -8.16 -3.82
N HIS A 16 16.18 -7.00 -3.58
CA HIS A 16 16.34 -6.45 -2.23
C HIS A 16 14.98 -6.20 -1.57
N ARG A 17 14.03 -5.60 -2.30
CA ARG A 17 12.66 -5.38 -1.80
C ARG A 17 11.96 -6.66 -1.43
N ARG A 18 12.07 -7.70 -2.27
CA ARG A 18 11.47 -9.02 -1.96
C ARG A 18 12.09 -9.63 -0.71
N VAL A 19 13.42 -9.64 -0.61
CA VAL A 19 14.12 -10.24 0.55
C VAL A 19 13.81 -9.47 1.83
N LEU A 20 13.86 -8.13 1.78
CA LEU A 20 13.54 -7.27 2.92
C LEU A 20 12.08 -7.44 3.37
N GLY A 21 11.13 -7.37 2.43
CA GLY A 21 9.71 -7.59 2.70
C GLY A 21 9.44 -8.97 3.30
N ALA A 22 10.12 -10.02 2.81
CA ALA A 22 9.99 -11.37 3.36
C ALA A 22 10.53 -11.47 4.79
N LEU A 23 11.69 -10.86 5.08
CA LEU A 23 12.23 -10.81 6.45
C LEU A 23 11.28 -10.05 7.41
N MET A 24 10.73 -8.91 6.97
CA MET A 24 9.75 -8.13 7.75
C MET A 24 8.48 -8.94 8.02
N GLU A 25 7.88 -9.55 6.99
CA GLU A 25 6.69 -10.38 7.13
C GLU A 25 6.91 -11.53 8.12
N LYS A 26 8.04 -12.24 8.03
CA LYS A 26 8.33 -13.38 8.92
C LYS A 26 8.67 -12.96 10.34
N ALA A 27 9.20 -11.75 10.56
CA ALA A 27 9.38 -11.21 11.90
C ALA A 27 8.04 -10.99 12.64
N PHE A 28 6.97 -10.68 11.91
CA PHE A 28 5.62 -10.53 12.46
C PHE A 28 4.87 -11.87 12.55
N THR A 29 4.89 -12.66 11.48
CA THR A 29 3.97 -13.80 11.31
C THR A 29 4.51 -15.12 11.83
N THR A 30 5.83 -15.25 11.94
CA THR A 30 6.51 -16.47 12.40
C THR A 30 7.71 -16.13 13.29
N PRO A 31 7.50 -15.41 14.42
CA PRO A 31 8.58 -14.97 15.28
C PRO A 31 9.41 -16.13 15.87
N GLU A 32 8.82 -17.32 16.00
CA GLU A 32 9.50 -18.54 16.46
C GLU A 32 10.53 -19.09 15.48
N GLN A 33 10.39 -18.77 14.18
CA GLN A 33 11.33 -19.15 13.13
C GLN A 33 12.34 -18.04 12.83
N TYR A 34 12.09 -16.82 13.32
CA TYR A 34 12.91 -15.65 13.09
C TYR A 34 14.00 -15.52 14.15
N PRO A 35 15.25 -15.17 13.81
CA PRO A 35 15.77 -14.78 12.48
C PRO A 35 15.91 -15.96 11.51
N LEU A 36 15.78 -15.68 10.21
CA LEU A 36 15.71 -16.71 9.16
C LEU A 36 17.10 -17.21 8.74
N THR A 37 17.25 -18.50 8.49
CA THR A 37 18.42 -19.00 7.73
C THR A 37 18.32 -18.57 6.26
N LEU A 38 19.42 -18.65 5.50
CA LEU A 38 19.41 -18.37 4.06
C LEU A 38 18.34 -19.19 3.31
N LYS A 39 18.27 -20.50 3.57
CA LYS A 39 17.27 -21.39 2.97
C LYS A 39 15.84 -20.97 3.29
N ALA A 40 15.57 -20.54 4.53
CA ALA A 40 14.26 -20.05 4.93
C ALA A 40 13.93 -18.72 4.24
N ALA A 41 14.91 -17.81 4.08
CA ALA A 41 14.75 -16.57 3.34
C ALA A 41 14.42 -16.81 1.86
N VAL A 42 15.14 -17.73 1.19
CA VAL A 42 14.84 -18.16 -0.20
C VAL A 42 13.41 -18.69 -0.31
N SER A 43 13.03 -19.59 0.60
CA SER A 43 11.66 -20.15 0.63
C SER A 43 10.61 -19.06 0.82
N ALA A 44 10.85 -18.09 1.72
CA ALA A 44 9.95 -16.96 1.96
C ALA A 44 9.85 -16.01 0.75
N CYS A 45 10.93 -15.80 -0.01
CA CYS A 45 10.92 -14.96 -1.21
C CYS A 45 10.10 -15.57 -2.35
N ASN A 46 10.14 -16.91 -2.48
CA ASN A 46 9.57 -17.68 -3.58
C ASN A 46 8.18 -18.28 -3.25
N GLN A 47 7.52 -17.81 -2.17
CA GLN A 47 6.17 -18.28 -1.84
C GLN A 47 5.18 -17.97 -2.97
N LYS A 48 4.26 -18.91 -3.25
CA LYS A 48 3.20 -18.72 -4.26
C LYS A 48 2.08 -17.81 -3.77
N SER A 49 1.88 -17.75 -2.46
CA SER A 49 0.90 -16.87 -1.82
C SER A 49 1.60 -15.63 -1.29
N ASN A 50 0.83 -14.55 -1.23
CA ASN A 50 1.27 -13.27 -0.67
C ASN A 50 2.49 -12.64 -1.36
N ARG A 51 2.70 -12.98 -2.64
CA ARG A 51 3.76 -12.41 -3.49
C ARG A 51 3.15 -11.98 -4.80
N ASP A 52 3.51 -10.78 -5.24
CA ASP A 52 3.21 -10.31 -6.59
C ASP A 52 4.40 -9.50 -7.11
N PRO A 53 5.10 -9.93 -8.18
CA PRO A 53 4.90 -11.20 -8.89
C PRO A 53 5.41 -12.39 -8.07
N VAL A 54 4.93 -13.59 -8.38
CA VAL A 54 5.59 -14.83 -7.96
C VAL A 54 6.95 -14.92 -8.65
N VAL A 55 7.99 -15.24 -7.88
CA VAL A 55 9.38 -15.30 -8.35
C VAL A 55 10.00 -16.65 -8.02
N ASN A 56 11.18 -16.90 -8.58
CA ASN A 56 12.00 -18.07 -8.29
C ASN A 56 13.47 -17.66 -8.16
N TYR A 57 13.80 -16.94 -7.09
CA TYR A 57 15.18 -16.52 -6.82
C TYR A 57 16.03 -17.70 -6.38
N THR A 58 17.27 -17.73 -6.85
CA THR A 58 18.28 -18.72 -6.43
C THR A 58 18.85 -18.35 -5.06
N GLU A 59 19.52 -19.31 -4.42
CA GLU A 59 20.21 -19.08 -3.16
C GLU A 59 21.29 -17.99 -3.27
N SER A 60 22.07 -17.98 -4.37
CA SER A 60 23.05 -16.93 -4.65
C SER A 60 22.41 -15.55 -4.74
N GLN A 61 21.30 -15.40 -5.49
CA GLN A 61 20.63 -14.10 -5.63
C GLN A 61 20.13 -13.54 -4.30
N VAL A 62 19.64 -14.42 -3.41
CA VAL A 62 19.19 -14.01 -2.08
C VAL A 62 20.37 -13.70 -1.16
N GLN A 63 21.45 -14.49 -1.23
CA GLN A 63 22.68 -14.24 -0.47
C GLN A 63 23.31 -12.89 -0.86
N ASP A 64 23.47 -12.63 -2.16
CA ASP A 64 24.01 -11.36 -2.68
C ASP A 64 23.18 -10.16 -2.20
N ALA A 65 21.85 -10.29 -2.20
CA ALA A 65 20.95 -9.27 -1.68
C ALA A 65 21.08 -9.05 -0.17
N LEU A 66 21.23 -10.12 0.61
CA LEU A 66 21.45 -10.03 2.07
C LEU A 66 22.78 -9.35 2.36
N ASP A 67 23.85 -9.70 1.65
CA ASP A 67 25.17 -9.13 1.85
C ASP A 67 25.23 -7.65 1.45
N ALA A 68 24.59 -7.26 0.34
CA ALA A 68 24.43 -5.86 -0.02
C ALA A 68 23.65 -5.07 1.05
N MET A 69 22.50 -5.58 1.50
CA MET A 69 21.69 -4.92 2.51
C MET A 69 22.32 -4.90 3.91
N ARG A 70 23.31 -5.76 4.19
CA ARG A 70 24.12 -5.68 5.41
C ARG A 70 25.05 -4.47 5.39
N GLN A 71 25.62 -4.14 4.23
CA GLN A 71 26.45 -2.94 4.07
C GLN A 71 25.61 -1.67 4.29
N ASP A 72 24.35 -1.69 3.84
CA ASP A 72 23.39 -0.60 4.07
C ASP A 72 22.75 -0.59 5.47
N LEU A 73 23.12 -1.56 6.32
CA LEU A 73 22.58 -1.75 7.68
C LEU A 73 21.05 -1.95 7.71
N LEU A 74 20.47 -2.47 6.63
CA LEU A 74 19.06 -2.88 6.55
C LEU A 74 18.84 -4.32 7.01
N VAL A 75 19.89 -5.14 6.99
CA VAL A 75 19.90 -6.53 7.46
C VAL A 75 21.08 -6.74 8.39
N ALA A 76 20.90 -7.59 9.41
CA ALA A 76 21.98 -8.08 10.25
C ALA A 76 22.06 -9.60 10.18
N GLU A 77 23.29 -10.10 10.07
CA GLU A 77 23.62 -11.51 10.25
C GLU A 77 23.86 -11.78 11.74
N VAL A 78 23.29 -12.88 12.25
CA VAL A 78 23.45 -13.33 13.62
C VAL A 78 23.76 -14.82 13.65
N PHE A 79 24.63 -15.21 14.58
CA PHE A 79 25.02 -16.59 14.81
C PHE A 79 24.46 -17.03 16.17
N PRO A 80 23.63 -18.09 16.22
CA PRO A 80 23.17 -18.63 17.50
C PRO A 80 24.34 -19.18 18.31
N ASP A 81 24.31 -19.03 19.64
CA ASP A 81 25.38 -19.51 20.54
C ASP A 81 25.68 -21.01 20.39
N SER A 82 24.69 -21.79 19.95
CA SER A 82 24.77 -23.25 19.78
C SER A 82 24.96 -23.72 18.33
N GLY A 83 25.06 -22.82 17.34
CA GLY A 83 25.01 -23.19 15.93
C GLY A 83 25.96 -22.41 15.02
N ARG A 84 26.47 -23.08 13.99
CA ARG A 84 27.32 -22.46 12.94
C ARG A 84 26.52 -21.82 11.80
N THR A 85 25.21 -22.03 11.75
CA THR A 85 24.38 -21.56 10.63
C THR A 85 24.01 -20.09 10.83
N ALA A 86 24.47 -19.25 9.91
CA ALA A 86 24.08 -17.85 9.82
C ALA A 86 22.56 -17.69 9.72
N ARG A 87 22.03 -16.71 10.44
CA ARG A 87 20.64 -16.27 10.37
C ARG A 87 20.57 -14.77 10.12
N TYR A 88 19.50 -14.32 9.49
CA TYR A 88 19.33 -12.96 9.03
C TYR A 88 18.08 -12.34 9.63
N ARG A 89 18.22 -11.09 10.09
CA ARG A 89 17.12 -10.24 10.57
C ARG A 89 17.12 -8.89 9.86
N HIS A 90 15.96 -8.34 9.57
CA HIS A 90 15.83 -6.96 9.14
C HIS A 90 16.12 -5.99 10.30
N TYR A 91 16.66 -4.82 9.97
CA TYR A 91 16.94 -3.69 10.85
C TYR A 91 16.04 -2.48 10.59
N MET A 92 14.95 -2.66 9.85
CA MET A 92 13.98 -1.60 9.56
C MET A 92 13.49 -0.86 10.82
N ARG A 93 13.24 -1.55 11.95
CA ARG A 93 12.85 -0.93 13.23
C ARG A 93 13.92 -0.02 13.83
N HIS A 94 15.19 -0.28 13.54
CA HIS A 94 16.29 0.57 13.98
C HIS A 94 16.53 1.73 13.00
N LYS A 95 16.25 1.52 11.72
CA LYS A 95 16.54 2.49 10.63
C LYS A 95 15.42 3.49 10.37
N PHE A 96 14.18 3.12 10.61
CA PHE A 96 13.02 3.95 10.28
C PHE A 96 12.17 4.21 11.52
N ASP A 97 11.60 5.41 11.59
CA ASP A 97 10.69 5.81 12.65
C ASP A 97 9.24 5.55 12.22
N PHE A 98 8.91 4.28 12.08
CA PHE A 98 7.59 3.80 11.72
C PHE A 98 6.93 3.11 12.90
N SER A 99 5.61 3.22 12.99
CA SER A 99 4.82 2.37 13.87
C SER A 99 4.80 0.92 13.35
N GLU A 100 4.40 -0.03 14.20
CA GLU A 100 4.27 -1.44 13.78
C GLU A 100 3.24 -1.62 12.64
N VAL A 101 2.15 -0.83 12.65
CA VAL A 101 1.17 -0.79 11.54
C VAL A 101 1.83 -0.33 10.24
N GLN A 102 2.66 0.70 10.30
CA GLN A 102 3.38 1.20 9.14
C GLN A 102 4.43 0.21 8.63
N PHE A 103 5.13 -0.51 9.52
CA PHE A 103 6.02 -1.60 9.10
C PHE A 103 5.25 -2.71 8.38
N ALA A 104 4.07 -3.09 8.87
CA ALA A 104 3.20 -4.06 8.19
C ALA A 104 2.76 -3.56 6.80
N ILE A 105 2.37 -2.28 6.68
CA ILE A 105 2.00 -1.67 5.39
C ILE A 105 3.18 -1.71 4.41
N ILE A 106 4.36 -1.27 4.83
CA ILE A 106 5.55 -1.26 3.97
C ILE A 106 5.94 -2.68 3.56
N ALA A 107 5.92 -3.65 4.48
CA ALA A 107 6.19 -5.05 4.14
C ALA A 107 5.22 -5.58 3.08
N GLU A 108 3.92 -5.32 3.23
CA GLU A 108 2.90 -5.76 2.26
C GLU A 108 3.10 -5.11 0.88
N LEU A 109 3.40 -3.82 0.83
CA LEU A 109 3.70 -3.11 -0.42
C LEU A 109 5.01 -3.61 -1.06
N LEU A 110 6.06 -3.90 -0.30
CA LEU A 110 7.30 -4.47 -0.85
C LEU A 110 7.09 -5.87 -1.46
N LEU A 111 6.10 -6.62 -0.97
CA LEU A 111 5.82 -7.98 -1.39
C LEU A 111 4.87 -8.07 -2.59
N ARG A 112 3.97 -7.10 -2.76
CA ARG A 112 2.94 -7.11 -3.82
C ARG A 112 2.79 -5.82 -4.65
N GLY A 113 3.59 -4.81 -4.37
CA GLY A 113 3.49 -3.48 -5.01
C GLY A 113 2.17 -2.78 -4.71
N LYS A 114 1.77 -1.93 -5.66
CA LYS A 114 0.56 -1.08 -5.58
C LYS A 114 -0.72 -1.85 -5.27
N GLN A 115 -1.51 -1.32 -4.35
CA GLN A 115 -2.76 -1.93 -3.88
C GLN A 115 -3.80 -0.86 -3.53
N GLN A 116 -5.08 -1.23 -3.54
CA GLN A 116 -6.12 -0.35 -2.99
C GLN A 116 -6.12 -0.40 -1.45
N PRO A 117 -6.45 0.69 -0.75
CA PRO A 117 -6.47 0.74 0.72
C PRO A 117 -7.26 -0.40 1.39
N GLY A 118 -8.41 -0.79 0.83
CA GLY A 118 -9.21 -1.90 1.40
C GLY A 118 -8.51 -3.26 1.33
N GLU A 119 -7.81 -3.54 0.23
CA GLU A 119 -6.99 -4.75 0.09
C GLU A 119 -5.78 -4.69 1.02
N LEU A 120 -5.12 -3.54 1.04
CA LEU A 120 -3.94 -3.29 1.87
C LEU A 120 -4.26 -3.47 3.35
N ARG A 121 -5.39 -2.94 3.84
CA ARG A 121 -5.85 -3.16 5.23
C ARG A 121 -5.94 -4.63 5.55
N THR A 122 -6.64 -5.38 4.69
CA THR A 122 -6.94 -6.80 4.90
C THR A 122 -5.66 -7.65 4.89
N ARG A 123 -4.73 -7.34 4.00
CA ARG A 123 -3.49 -8.11 3.83
C ARG A 123 -2.46 -7.76 4.90
N ALA A 124 -2.22 -6.48 5.17
CA ALA A 124 -1.31 -6.03 6.21
C ALA A 124 -1.79 -6.41 7.63
N SER A 125 -3.10 -6.55 7.83
CA SER A 125 -3.69 -7.01 9.11
C SER A 125 -3.25 -8.42 9.54
N ARG A 126 -2.65 -9.20 8.64
CA ARG A 126 -2.05 -10.50 8.98
C ARG A 126 -0.75 -10.39 9.77
N MET A 127 -0.04 -9.27 9.64
CA MET A 127 1.19 -8.98 10.38
C MET A 127 0.88 -8.20 11.67
N VAL A 128 0.10 -7.14 11.56
CA VAL A 128 -0.32 -6.30 12.67
C VAL A 128 -1.76 -5.89 12.44
N ARG A 129 -2.64 -6.16 13.40
CA ARG A 129 -4.07 -5.85 13.30
C ARG A 129 -4.29 -4.35 13.05
N ILE A 130 -5.08 -4.02 12.03
CA ILE A 130 -5.52 -2.66 11.72
C ILE A 130 -7.02 -2.57 11.93
N ASP A 131 -7.44 -1.97 13.03
CA ASP A 131 -8.81 -2.05 13.55
C ASP A 131 -9.82 -1.27 12.70
N SER A 132 -9.43 -0.13 12.15
CA SER A 132 -10.34 0.76 11.42
C SER A 132 -9.75 1.26 10.10
N GLN A 133 -10.62 1.77 9.23
CA GLN A 133 -10.20 2.48 8.02
C GLN A 133 -9.49 3.79 8.36
N GLU A 134 -9.87 4.43 9.46
CA GLU A 134 -9.26 5.67 9.96
C GLU A 134 -7.80 5.44 10.39
N GLN A 135 -7.54 4.39 11.18
CA GLN A 135 -6.18 4.01 11.58
C GLN A 135 -5.28 3.73 10.36
N LEU A 136 -5.83 3.07 9.33
CA LEU A 136 -5.09 2.88 8.08
C LEU A 136 -4.77 4.23 7.41
N ARG A 137 -5.75 5.12 7.29
CA ARG A 137 -5.57 6.42 6.63
C ARG A 137 -4.54 7.29 7.35
N GLU A 138 -4.58 7.35 8.68
CA GLU A 138 -3.57 8.06 9.48
C GLU A 138 -2.16 7.49 9.24
N ALA A 139 -2.02 6.16 9.28
CA ALA A 139 -0.74 5.51 9.03
C ALA A 139 -0.21 5.77 7.61
N LEU A 140 -1.10 5.78 6.61
CA LEU A 140 -0.77 6.09 5.22
C LEU A 140 -0.40 7.57 5.04
N ALA A 141 -1.17 8.49 5.62
CA ALA A 141 -0.89 9.93 5.54
C ALA A 141 0.48 10.25 6.12
N ASP A 142 0.83 9.72 7.30
CA ASP A 142 2.14 9.90 7.91
C ASP A 142 3.27 9.26 7.06
N LEU A 143 3.05 8.07 6.48
CA LEU A 143 4.01 7.48 5.54
C LEU A 143 4.19 8.31 4.26
N GLN A 144 3.13 8.95 3.77
CA GLN A 144 3.13 9.79 2.58
C GLN A 144 3.89 11.09 2.86
N GLU A 145 3.64 11.73 4.00
CA GLU A 145 4.37 12.92 4.46
C GLU A 145 5.87 12.63 4.61
N LYS A 146 6.22 11.45 5.17
CA LYS A 146 7.61 10.97 5.27
C LYS A 146 8.23 10.54 3.92
N GLY A 147 7.44 10.50 2.85
CA GLY A 147 7.85 10.17 1.48
C GLY A 147 8.16 8.68 1.24
N PHE A 148 7.58 7.78 2.03
CA PHE A 148 7.79 6.33 1.90
C PHE A 148 6.69 5.61 1.12
N ILE A 149 5.57 6.28 0.90
CA ILE A 149 4.52 5.84 -0.01
C ILE A 149 4.13 6.97 -0.97
N GLN A 150 3.44 6.59 -2.03
CA GLN A 150 2.83 7.46 -3.03
C GLN A 150 1.40 6.99 -3.30
N THR A 151 0.53 7.90 -3.72
CA THR A 151 -0.88 7.61 -3.99
C THR A 151 -1.30 8.14 -5.36
N SER A 152 -2.27 7.49 -6.01
CA SER A 152 -2.83 7.95 -7.30
C SER A 152 -3.87 9.08 -7.16
N GLY A 153 -4.17 9.48 -5.92
CA GLY A 153 -5.13 10.53 -5.56
C GLY A 153 -5.29 10.66 -4.03
N PRO A 154 -6.24 11.49 -3.56
CA PRO A 154 -6.54 11.66 -2.13
C PRO A 154 -7.00 10.35 -1.48
N LEU A 155 -6.51 9.99 -0.29
CA LEU A 155 -6.74 8.70 0.39
C LEU A 155 -8.23 8.41 0.71
N GLU A 156 -9.08 9.42 0.68
CA GLU A 156 -10.52 9.35 0.91
C GLU A 156 -11.27 8.87 -0.34
N ARG A 157 -10.69 9.10 -1.53
CA ARG A 157 -11.33 8.79 -2.81
C ARG A 157 -11.38 7.29 -3.06
N ARG A 158 -12.51 6.82 -3.60
CA ARG A 158 -12.65 5.43 -4.04
C ARG A 158 -11.75 5.15 -5.25
N GLY A 159 -11.14 3.97 -5.27
CA GLY A 159 -10.29 3.53 -6.40
C GLY A 159 -8.86 4.06 -6.35
N VAL A 160 -8.47 4.74 -5.27
CA VAL A 160 -7.08 5.16 -5.04
C VAL A 160 -6.19 3.93 -4.89
N GLU A 161 -5.03 3.99 -5.52
CA GLU A 161 -3.95 3.02 -5.36
C GLU A 161 -2.86 3.65 -4.51
N VAL A 162 -2.24 2.83 -3.67
CA VAL A 162 -1.12 3.18 -2.81
C VAL A 162 0.05 2.28 -3.15
N ASP A 163 1.24 2.85 -3.29
CA ASP A 163 2.47 2.08 -3.49
C ASP A 163 3.63 2.64 -2.66
N HIS A 164 4.68 1.86 -2.47
CA HIS A 164 5.90 2.31 -1.80
C HIS A 164 6.75 3.19 -2.73
N THR A 165 7.73 3.91 -2.17
CA THR A 165 8.66 4.75 -2.97
C THR A 165 10.07 4.16 -3.15
N PHE A 166 10.35 2.98 -2.58
CA PHE A 166 11.66 2.29 -2.67
C PHE A 166 12.09 1.81 -4.07
N TYR A 167 11.44 2.24 -5.15
CA TYR A 167 11.77 1.84 -6.52
C TYR A 167 13.09 2.46 -6.98
N LEU A 168 13.77 1.78 -7.91
CA LEU A 168 14.84 2.44 -8.66
C LEU A 168 14.23 3.46 -9.63
N PRO A 169 14.87 4.62 -9.89
CA PRO A 169 14.36 5.60 -10.85
C PRO A 169 14.13 5.02 -12.25
N SER A 170 14.95 4.02 -12.65
CA SER A 170 14.83 3.32 -13.93
C SER A 170 13.57 2.46 -14.07
N GLU A 171 12.86 2.17 -12.98
CA GLU A 171 11.62 1.39 -13.03
C GLU A 171 10.40 2.24 -13.40
N GLY A 172 10.49 3.57 -13.35
CA GLY A 172 9.40 4.47 -13.77
C GLY A 172 8.11 4.32 -12.98
N MET A 173 8.20 3.85 -11.73
CA MET A 173 7.05 3.51 -10.88
C MET A 173 6.55 4.75 -10.12
N THR A 174 6.04 5.73 -10.86
CA THR A 174 5.40 6.93 -10.32
C THR A 174 3.89 6.82 -10.48
N LEU A 175 3.14 6.94 -9.40
CA LEU A 175 1.68 7.06 -9.47
C LEU A 175 1.32 8.49 -9.90
N ALA A 176 0.75 8.63 -11.09
CA ALA A 176 0.18 9.90 -11.52
C ALA A 176 -0.97 10.25 -10.58
N THR A 177 -0.87 11.38 -9.88
CA THR A 177 -2.01 11.95 -9.17
C THR A 177 -3.02 12.41 -10.21
N SER A 178 -4.17 11.77 -10.26
CA SER A 178 -5.30 12.34 -11.01
C SER A 178 -5.73 13.62 -10.27
N MET A 179 -5.22 14.77 -10.73
CA MET A 179 -5.70 16.06 -10.25
C MET A 179 -7.20 16.12 -10.49
N ALA A 180 -7.94 16.50 -9.45
CA ALA A 180 -9.37 16.65 -9.51
C ALA A 180 -9.75 17.60 -10.65
N SER A 181 -10.59 17.13 -11.57
CA SER A 181 -11.57 18.00 -12.19
C SER A 181 -12.43 18.54 -11.04
N THR A 182 -12.33 19.83 -10.78
CA THR A 182 -13.33 20.56 -10.02
C THR A 182 -14.62 20.48 -10.84
N ASP A 183 -15.50 19.54 -10.50
CA ASP A 183 -16.90 19.66 -10.92
C ASP A 183 -17.43 20.90 -10.20
N ASP A 184 -17.71 21.91 -11.02
CA ASP A 184 -18.29 23.20 -10.66
C ASP A 184 -19.67 22.94 -10.02
N ASP A 185 -19.76 23.21 -8.72
CA ASP A 185 -21.00 23.21 -7.95
C ASP A 185 -21.83 24.43 -8.41
N ALA A 186 -22.65 24.23 -9.45
CA ALA A 186 -23.66 25.20 -9.84
C ALA A 186 -24.86 25.06 -8.87
N PRO A 187 -25.27 26.13 -8.17
CA PRO A 187 -26.36 26.05 -7.21
C PRO A 187 -27.71 25.87 -7.93
N ASP A 188 -28.56 25.03 -7.32
CA ASP A 188 -29.95 24.76 -7.68
C ASP A 188 -30.74 26.06 -7.91
N GLY A 189 -31.18 26.28 -9.14
CA GLY A 189 -32.20 27.27 -9.47
C GLY A 189 -33.58 26.68 -9.25
N GLU A 190 -34.21 27.06 -8.14
CA GLU A 190 -35.64 26.88 -7.88
C GLU A 190 -36.46 27.53 -9.02
N SER A 191 -37.37 26.77 -9.64
CA SER A 191 -38.45 27.35 -10.46
C SER A 191 -39.79 27.02 -9.82
N GLU A 192 -40.35 28.03 -9.15
CA GLU A 192 -41.72 28.09 -8.64
C GLU A 192 -42.73 27.65 -9.70
N SER A 193 -43.50 26.62 -9.37
CA SER A 193 -44.75 26.31 -10.05
C SER A 193 -45.83 27.22 -9.49
N ASP A 194 -46.31 28.18 -10.27
CA ASP A 194 -47.51 28.90 -9.88
C ASP A 194 -48.38 29.40 -11.05
N ILE A 195 -49.66 29.03 -10.92
CA ILE A 195 -50.91 29.67 -11.39
C ILE A 195 -51.32 29.58 -12.89
N ALA A 196 -52.42 28.85 -13.09
CA ALA A 196 -53.26 28.84 -14.30
C ALA A 196 -54.20 30.05 -14.40
N PRO A 197 -54.66 30.43 -15.61
CA PRO A 197 -55.90 31.17 -15.74
C PRO A 197 -57.00 30.36 -16.45
N VAL A 198 -58.18 30.40 -15.84
CA VAL A 198 -59.47 29.96 -16.37
C VAL A 198 -60.00 31.03 -17.32
N ALA A 199 -60.44 30.64 -18.53
CA ALA A 199 -61.26 31.49 -19.39
C ALA A 199 -62.44 30.68 -19.96
N VAL A 200 -63.64 31.19 -19.68
CA VAL A 200 -64.96 30.69 -20.09
C VAL A 200 -65.33 31.28 -21.45
N GLY A 201 -65.86 30.48 -22.36
CA GLY A 201 -66.45 30.96 -23.62
C GLY A 201 -67.21 29.86 -24.37
N SER A 202 -68.53 30.00 -24.45
CA SER A 202 -69.50 29.02 -24.97
C SER A 202 -69.60 29.02 -26.50
N HIS A 203 -69.86 27.86 -27.14
CA HIS A 203 -71.01 27.72 -28.06
C HIS A 203 -71.34 26.28 -28.47
N ARG A 204 -72.64 26.06 -28.68
CA ARG A 204 -73.39 24.81 -28.94
C ARG A 204 -73.28 24.31 -30.39
N ALA A 205 -73.46 23.00 -30.59
CA ALA A 205 -74.52 22.35 -31.41
C ALA A 205 -74.05 20.91 -31.76
N GLU A 206 -74.68 19.87 -31.22
CA GLU A 206 -75.76 19.09 -31.85
C GLU A 206 -75.36 18.35 -33.14
N THR A 207 -75.28 17.02 -33.08
CA THR A 207 -76.17 16.08 -33.83
C THR A 207 -75.75 14.63 -33.60
N SER A 208 -76.77 13.76 -33.48
CA SER A 208 -76.73 12.34 -33.13
C SER A 208 -76.55 11.42 -34.37
N PRO A 209 -76.39 10.08 -34.19
CA PRO A 209 -75.89 9.12 -35.18
C PRO A 209 -77.01 8.49 -36.04
N PRO A 210 -76.72 7.43 -36.85
CA PRO A 210 -77.09 6.10 -36.36
C PRO A 210 -76.27 4.89 -36.88
N ALA A 211 -76.46 3.79 -36.13
CA ALA A 211 -76.51 2.35 -36.47
C ALA A 211 -75.31 1.66 -37.14
#